data_AF-A0AAJ5WXU3-F1
#
_entry.id   AF-A0AAJ5WXU3-F1
#
_cell.length_a   1.000
_cell.length_b   1.000
_cell.length_c   1.000
_cell.angle_alpha   90.00
_cell.angle_beta   90.00
_cell.angle_gamma   90.00
#
_symmetry.space_group_name_H-M   'P 1'
#
loop_
_entity.id
_entity.type
_entity.pdbx_description
1 polymer ?
#
loop_
_entity_poly.entity_id
_entity_poly.type
_entity_poly.pdbx_seq_one_letter_code
_entity_poly.pdbx_strand_id
1 'polypeptide(L)'
;MQFTRDQTGQIEVDGEAYVWELRRQPRPKGGNVWEGMAVSLRHLDYKREAIVQFPPPLRPNGRPDVEKQRVNVDAVRTAVASIMAAGWDPTTRGKPMVFDVDADGN
;
A
#
# COMPACT_ATOMS: atom_id res chain seq x y z
N MET A 1 10.75 -3.61 10.83
CA MET A 1 9.81 -2.53 10.48
C MET A 1 10.59 -1.27 10.11
N GLN A 2 10.89 -1.12 8.83
CA GLN A 2 11.52 0.07 8.26
C GLN A 2 10.44 1.09 7.89
N PHE A 3 10.53 2.30 8.45
CA PHE A 3 9.59 3.39 8.16
C PHE A 3 10.28 4.54 7.41
N THR A 4 9.64 5.08 6.37
CA THR A 4 10.14 6.26 5.65
C THR A 4 9.09 7.38 5.56
N ARG A 5 9.57 8.62 5.36
CA ARG A 5 8.76 9.78 4.99
C ARG A 5 8.69 10.01 3.48
N ASP A 6 9.45 9.24 2.71
CA ASP A 6 9.46 9.34 1.26
C ASP A 6 8.08 9.04 0.70
N GLN A 7 7.77 9.66 -0.43
CA GLN A 7 6.51 9.44 -1.13
C GLN A 7 6.64 8.37 -2.22
N THR A 8 7.84 7.86 -2.46
CA THR A 8 8.10 6.78 -3.40
C THR A 8 9.38 6.06 -2.99
N GLY A 9 9.52 4.83 -3.43
CA GLY A 9 10.75 4.07 -3.26
C GLY A 9 10.73 2.81 -4.12
N GLN A 10 11.85 2.10 -4.10
CA GLN A 10 11.99 0.80 -4.71
C GLN A 10 12.14 -0.25 -3.62
N ILE A 11 11.54 -1.41 -3.83
CA ILE A 11 11.68 -2.59 -2.98
C ILE A 11 11.99 -3.80 -3.87
N GLU A 12 12.61 -4.80 -3.27
CA GLU A 12 12.88 -6.08 -3.90
C GLU A 12 12.05 -7.16 -3.19
N VAL A 13 11.40 -8.01 -3.99
CA VAL A 13 10.58 -9.15 -3.57
C VAL A 13 10.94 -10.32 -4.48
N ASP A 14 11.42 -11.42 -3.91
CA ASP A 14 11.81 -12.62 -4.65
C ASP A 14 12.78 -12.37 -5.84
N GLY A 15 13.68 -11.39 -5.69
CA GLY A 15 14.66 -11.01 -6.72
C GLY A 15 14.10 -10.09 -7.81
N GLU A 16 12.83 -9.72 -7.75
CA GLU A 16 12.19 -8.77 -8.65
C GLU A 16 12.04 -7.38 -8.02
N ALA A 17 12.21 -6.35 -8.84
CA ALA A 17 12.17 -4.96 -8.43
C ALA A 17 10.77 -4.36 -8.60
N TYR A 18 10.25 -3.76 -7.54
CA TYR A 18 8.97 -3.06 -7.53
C TYR A 18 9.15 -1.62 -7.10
N VAL A 19 8.39 -0.73 -7.74
CA VAL A 19 8.30 0.68 -7.36
C VAL A 19 6.98 0.88 -6.63
N TRP A 20 7.06 1.54 -5.47
CA TRP A 20 5.89 1.99 -4.74
C TRP A 20 5.80 3.52 -4.75
N GLU A 21 4.59 4.04 -4.71
CA GLU A 21 4.32 5.47 -4.55
C GLU A 21 3.14 5.70 -3.60
N LEU A 22 3.29 6.63 -2.68
CA LEU A 22 2.25 7.04 -1.76
C LEU A 22 1.17 7.80 -2.52
N ARG A 23 0.01 7.15 -2.67
CA ARG A 23 -1.15 7.73 -3.35
C ARG A 23 -2.02 8.56 -2.41
N ARG A 24 -2.10 8.17 -1.13
CA ARG A 24 -3.03 8.77 -0.17
C ARG A 24 -2.57 8.59 1.27
N GLN A 25 -2.63 9.67 2.05
CA GLN A 25 -2.52 9.65 3.52
C GLN A 25 -3.88 9.32 4.17
N PRO A 26 -3.90 8.82 5.42
CA PRO A 26 -5.16 8.59 6.12
C PRO A 26 -6.02 9.85 6.18
N ARG A 27 -7.32 9.71 5.93
CA ARG A 27 -8.25 10.84 5.87
C ARG A 27 -9.69 10.41 6.19
N PRO A 28 -10.54 11.34 6.67
CA PRO A 28 -11.98 11.10 6.71
C PRO A 28 -12.55 11.01 5.30
N LYS A 29 -13.50 10.10 5.08
CA LYS A 29 -14.33 10.02 3.87
C LYS A 29 -15.71 10.66 4.07
N GLY A 30 -16.18 10.69 5.32
CA GLY A 30 -17.51 11.16 5.72
C GLY A 30 -18.33 10.06 6.39
N GLY A 31 -19.39 10.43 7.12
CA GLY A 31 -20.29 9.46 7.76
C GLY A 31 -19.60 8.51 8.75
N ASN A 32 -18.62 8.99 9.52
CA ASN A 32 -17.74 8.20 10.40
C ASN A 32 -16.91 7.11 9.67
N VAL A 33 -16.81 7.17 8.34
CA VAL A 33 -15.93 6.30 7.56
C VAL A 33 -14.58 6.99 7.36
N TRP A 34 -13.53 6.21 7.55
CA TRP A 34 -12.14 6.63 7.43
C TRP A 34 -11.42 5.72 6.46
N GLU A 35 -10.55 6.31 5.67
CA GLU A 35 -9.71 5.58 4.74
C GLU A 35 -8.27 5.65 5.24
N GLY A 36 -7.54 4.52 5.27
CA GLY A 36 -6.16 4.46 5.77
C GLY A 36 -5.13 4.95 4.78
N MET A 37 -3.90 4.46 4.81
CA MET A 37 -2.92 4.83 3.78
C MET A 37 -3.20 4.06 2.48
N ALA A 38 -2.90 4.64 1.32
CA ALA A 38 -2.88 3.88 0.07
C ALA A 38 -1.59 4.12 -0.71
N VAL A 39 -1.03 3.03 -1.24
CA VAL A 39 0.17 3.06 -2.08
C VAL A 39 -0.16 2.44 -3.44
N SER A 40 0.36 2.99 -4.52
CA SER A 40 0.44 2.28 -5.80
C SER A 40 1.72 1.43 -5.82
N LEU A 41 1.61 0.27 -6.45
CA LEU A 41 2.68 -0.69 -6.70
C LEU A 41 2.72 -1.02 -8.18
N ARG A 42 3.92 -1.10 -8.75
CA ARG A 42 4.16 -1.78 -10.03
C ARG A 42 5.52 -2.46 -10.03
N HIS A 43 5.65 -3.49 -10.85
CA HIS A 43 6.96 -4.01 -11.22
C HIS A 43 7.77 -2.93 -11.97
N LEU A 44 9.10 -2.96 -11.85
CA LEU A 44 9.97 -1.96 -12.47
C LEU A 44 9.84 -1.96 -14.00
N ASP A 45 9.75 -3.14 -14.60
CA ASP A 45 9.72 -3.34 -16.06
C ASP A 45 8.30 -3.35 -16.66
N TYR A 46 7.26 -3.42 -15.83
CA TYR A 46 5.88 -3.52 -16.29
C TYR A 46 5.02 -2.35 -15.81
N LYS A 47 3.95 -2.07 -16.55
CA LYS A 47 3.13 -0.86 -16.34
C LYS A 47 1.82 -1.11 -15.59
N ARG A 48 1.45 -2.37 -15.33
CA ARG A 48 0.20 -2.66 -14.61
C ARG A 48 0.38 -2.33 -13.14
N GLU A 49 -0.50 -1.48 -12.63
CA GLU A 49 -0.49 -1.07 -11.23
C GLU A 49 -1.41 -1.95 -10.37
N ALA A 50 -1.04 -2.06 -9.10
CA ALA A 50 -1.94 -2.38 -8.01
C ALA A 50 -2.00 -1.20 -7.03
N ILE A 51 -3.18 -0.92 -6.48
CA ILE A 51 -3.39 0.04 -5.40
C ILE A 51 -3.66 -0.77 -4.14
N VAL A 52 -2.76 -0.68 -3.17
CA VAL A 52 -2.88 -1.34 -1.87
C VAL A 52 -3.43 -0.34 -0.88
N GLN A 53 -4.50 -0.70 -0.19
CA GLN A 53 -5.15 0.07 0.84
C GLN A 53 -4.90 -0.56 2.20
N PHE A 54 -4.22 0.19 3.06
CA PHE A 54 -4.00 -0.16 4.45
C PHE A 54 -5.18 0.34 5.30
N PRO A 55 -5.46 -0.31 6.45
CA PRO A 55 -6.49 0.16 7.36
C PRO A 55 -6.09 1.53 7.94
N PRO A 56 -7.06 2.36 8.34
CA PRO A 56 -6.76 3.58 9.06
C PRO A 56 -6.09 3.24 10.40
N PRO A 57 -4.93 3.84 10.72
CA PRO A 57 -4.32 3.65 12.04
C PRO A 57 -5.26 4.17 13.11
N LEU A 58 -5.33 3.50 14.26
CA LEU A 58 -6.20 3.89 15.36
C LEU A 58 -5.37 4.48 16.51
N ARG A 59 -5.85 5.59 17.07
CA ARG A 59 -5.35 6.14 18.33
C ARG A 59 -5.82 5.27 19.50
N PRO A 60 -5.21 5.38 20.69
CA PRO A 60 -5.63 4.62 21.88
C PRO A 60 -7.11 4.79 22.27
N ASN A 61 -7.72 5.91 21.88
CA ASN A 61 -9.16 6.18 22.09
C ASN A 61 -10.07 5.59 21.00
N GLY A 62 -9.53 4.73 20.12
CA GLY A 62 -10.26 4.08 19.04
C GLY A 62 -10.61 4.98 17.85
N ARG A 63 -10.19 6.26 17.86
CA ARG A 63 -10.41 7.16 16.72
C ARG A 63 -9.27 7.03 15.71
N PRO A 64 -9.56 7.10 14.40
CA PRO A 64 -8.52 7.08 13.39
C PRO A 64 -7.51 8.22 13.53
N ASP A 65 -6.25 7.88 13.37
CA ASP A 65 -5.17 8.85 13.30
C ASP A 65 -4.99 9.34 11.87
N VAL A 66 -5.30 10.61 11.65
CA VAL A 66 -5.19 11.28 10.35
C VAL A 66 -3.96 12.17 10.24
N GLU A 67 -3.06 12.09 11.22
CA GLU A 67 -1.74 12.71 11.09
C GLU A 67 -0.97 12.04 9.95
N LYS A 68 -0.03 12.78 9.36
CA LYS A 68 0.79 12.30 8.25
C LYS A 68 1.61 11.10 8.73
N GLN A 69 1.25 9.92 8.22
CA GLN A 69 1.90 8.66 8.57
C GLN A 69 3.15 8.44 7.74
N ARG A 70 4.09 7.69 8.32
CA ARG A 70 5.25 7.14 7.61
C ARG A 70 4.84 5.86 6.89
N VAL A 71 5.45 5.59 5.74
CA VAL A 71 5.24 4.34 5.01
C VAL A 71 6.06 3.24 5.69
N ASN A 72 5.41 2.14 6.09
CA ASN A 72 6.09 0.92 6.54
C ASN A 72 6.54 0.12 5.32
N VAL A 73 7.82 0.22 4.96
CA VAL A 73 8.39 -0.41 3.77
C VAL A 73 8.32 -1.94 3.84
N ASP A 74 8.42 -2.52 5.05
CA ASP A 74 8.29 -3.97 5.23
C ASP A 74 6.86 -4.45 4.97
N ALA A 75 5.85 -3.66 5.36
CA ALA A 75 4.45 -3.97 5.04
C ALA A 75 4.15 -3.82 3.55
N VAL A 76 4.77 -2.84 2.88
CA VAL A 76 4.67 -2.71 1.41
C VAL A 76 5.31 -3.92 0.71
N ARG A 77 6.43 -4.43 1.22
CA ARG A 77 7.07 -5.66 0.70
C ARG A 77 6.15 -6.88 0.85
N THR A 78 5.57 -7.05 2.03
CA THR A 78 4.61 -8.13 2.31
C THR A 78 3.40 -8.03 1.40
N ALA A 79 2.85 -6.83 1.21
CA ALA A 79 1.71 -6.59 0.34
C ALA A 79 1.94 -7.03 -1.11
N VAL A 80 3.14 -6.89 -1.67
CA VAL A 80 3.44 -7.38 -3.02
C VAL A 80 3.20 -8.89 -3.13
N ALA A 81 3.71 -9.68 -2.18
CA ALA A 81 3.48 -11.12 -2.17
C ALA A 81 1.99 -11.47 -2.00
N SER A 82 1.31 -10.79 -1.07
CA SER A 82 -0.12 -11.01 -0.78
C SER A 82 -1.01 -10.72 -1.97
N ILE A 83 -0.81 -9.60 -2.67
CA ILE A 83 -1.64 -9.24 -3.82
C ILE A 83 -1.35 -10.09 -5.05
N MET A 84 -0.11 -10.58 -5.23
CA MET A 84 0.20 -11.55 -6.28
C MET A 84 -0.54 -12.86 -6.03
N ALA A 85 -0.53 -13.35 -4.78
CA ALA A 85 -1.32 -14.52 -4.39
C ALA A 85 -2.84 -14.29 -4.58
N ALA A 86 -3.31 -13.05 -4.43
CA ALA A 86 -4.69 -12.64 -4.69
C ALA A 86 -5.02 -12.41 -6.19
N GLY A 87 -4.07 -12.67 -7.10
CA GLY A 87 -4.31 -12.65 -8.55
C GLY A 87 -3.87 -11.37 -9.27
N TRP A 88 -3.08 -10.50 -8.63
CA TRP A 88 -2.37 -9.45 -9.36
C TRP A 88 -1.21 -10.05 -10.16
N ASP A 89 -1.25 -9.86 -11.48
CA ASP A 89 -0.15 -10.20 -12.37
C ASP A 89 0.38 -8.91 -13.03
N PRO A 90 1.58 -8.42 -12.65
CA PRO A 90 2.13 -7.18 -13.17
C PRO A 90 2.48 -7.24 -14.67
N THR A 91 2.71 -8.43 -15.23
CA THR A 91 3.16 -8.62 -16.62
C THR A 91 2.05 -8.39 -17.64
N THR A 92 0.80 -8.57 -17.21
CA THR A 92 -0.39 -8.36 -18.03
C THR A 92 -0.71 -6.89 -18.23
N ARG A 93 -1.60 -6.57 -19.18
CA ARG A 93 -2.12 -5.20 -19.37
C ARG A 93 -3.51 -5.06 -18.78
N GLY A 94 -3.85 -3.86 -18.34
CA GLY A 94 -5.21 -3.57 -17.86
C GLY A 94 -5.28 -2.34 -16.97
N LYS A 95 -6.47 -2.13 -16.40
CA LYS A 95 -6.68 -1.09 -15.38
C LYS A 95 -5.97 -1.48 -14.08
N PRO A 96 -5.59 -0.49 -13.25
CA PRO A 96 -5.10 -0.74 -11.90
C PRO A 96 -6.08 -1.61 -11.10
N MET A 97 -5.56 -2.60 -10.39
CA MET A 97 -6.34 -3.40 -9.44
C MET A 97 -6.25 -2.78 -8.05
N VAL A 98 -7.27 -2.98 -7.22
CA VAL A 98 -7.32 -2.44 -5.86
C VAL A 98 -7.40 -3.60 -4.89
N PHE A 99 -6.56 -3.59 -3.85
CA PHE A 99 -6.50 -4.60 -2.81
C PHE A 99 -6.55 -3.92 -1.45
N ASP A 100 -7.36 -4.46 -0.54
CA ASP A 100 -7.34 -4.12 0.87
C ASP A 100 -6.46 -5.14 1.58
N VAL A 101 -5.54 -4.66 2.42
CA VAL A 101 -4.64 -5.49 3.24
C VAL A 101 -4.77 -5.10 4.70
N ASP A 102 -4.23 -5.91 5.61
CA ASP A 102 -4.07 -5.54 7.01
C ASP A 102 -2.91 -4.53 7.23
N ALA A 103 -2.62 -4.20 8.50
CA ALA A 103 -1.57 -3.23 8.84
C ALA A 103 -0.14 -3.71 8.50
N ASP A 104 0.04 -5.01 8.35
CA ASP A 104 1.32 -5.67 8.05
C ASP A 104 1.43 -6.03 6.56
N GLY A 105 0.37 -5.84 5.78
CA GLY A 105 0.34 -6.06 4.34
C GLY A 105 -0.16 -7.44 3.90
N ASN A 106 -0.91 -8.17 4.73
CA ASN A 106 -1.54 -9.43 4.33
C ASN A 106 -2.92 -9.23 3.71
#